data_AF-A0A159W478-F1
#
_entry.id   AF-A0A159W478-F1
#
_cell.length_a   1.000
_cell.length_b   1.000
_cell.length_c   1.000
_cell.angle_alpha   90.00
_cell.angle_beta   90.00
_cell.angle_gamma   90.00
#
_symmetry.space_group_name_H-M   'P 1'
#
loop_
_entity.id
_entity.type
_entity.pdbx_description
1 polymer ?
#
loop_
_entity_poly.entity_id
_entity_poly.type
_entity_poly.pdbx_seq_one_letter_code
_entity_poly.pdbx_strand_id
1 'polypeptide(L)'
;EPKISWKKVKDASIDLHTRKNGDVLQNGTLLIKNVTHTDSGVYECVADNGVKPELRKTIALIINVPARFEEKFTVVTARKGESSKLRCEAIGDQPVSVVWSKEDIKLSKAGGKRYEIFETLLPKGMVSELIIRSSDREDGALYT
;
A
#
# COMPACT_ATOMS: atom_id res chain seq x y z
N GLU A 1 -39.83 -10.11 9.05
CA GLU A 1 -38.41 -10.35 8.68
C GLU A 1 -37.64 -9.04 8.84
N PRO A 2 -36.43 -9.03 9.42
CA PRO A 2 -35.69 -7.79 9.64
C PRO A 2 -35.19 -7.20 8.31
N LYS A 3 -35.37 -5.90 8.10
CA LYS A 3 -34.79 -5.18 6.97
C LYS A 3 -33.39 -4.70 7.32
N ILE A 4 -32.41 -5.05 6.48
CA ILE A 4 -31.02 -4.59 6.61
C ILE A 4 -30.81 -3.32 5.78
N SER A 5 -30.21 -2.30 6.38
CA SER A 5 -29.78 -1.09 5.68
C SER A 5 -28.36 -0.69 6.08
N TRP A 6 -27.68 0.06 5.20
CA TRP A 6 -26.29 0.47 5.40
C TRP A 6 -26.15 1.98 5.28
N LYS A 7 -25.27 2.57 6.09
CA LYS A 7 -24.86 3.98 5.96
C LYS A 7 -23.38 4.16 6.24
N LYS A 8 -22.74 5.15 5.60
CA LYS A 8 -21.37 5.57 5.93
C LYS A 8 -21.42 6.67 7.00
N VAL A 9 -20.82 6.46 8.16
CA VAL A 9 -21.01 7.27 9.38
C VAL A 9 -20.55 8.73 9.22
N LYS A 10 -19.48 8.99 8.44
CA LYS A 10 -18.96 10.35 8.20
C LYS A 10 -19.57 11.03 6.96
N ASP A 11 -20.35 10.31 6.15
CA ASP A 11 -21.03 10.79 4.95
C ASP A 11 -22.48 10.28 4.98
N ALA A 12 -23.26 10.75 5.96
CA ALA A 12 -24.66 10.32 6.14
C ALA A 12 -25.57 10.66 4.94
N SER A 13 -25.11 11.50 4.00
CA SER A 13 -25.79 11.84 2.75
C SER A 13 -25.53 10.87 1.61
N ILE A 14 -24.62 9.90 1.76
CA ILE A 14 -24.41 8.88 0.73
C ILE A 14 -25.35 7.71 1.02
N ASP A 15 -26.51 7.75 0.38
CA ASP A 15 -27.35 6.57 0.25
C ASP A 15 -26.60 5.53 -0.59
N LEU A 16 -26.17 4.44 0.05
CA LEU A 16 -25.41 3.37 -0.59
C LEU A 16 -26.25 2.62 -1.64
N HIS A 17 -27.59 2.78 -1.64
CA HIS A 17 -28.46 2.29 -2.70
C HIS A 17 -28.39 3.10 -4.00
N THR A 18 -27.91 4.36 -3.95
CA THR A 18 -27.76 5.25 -5.13
C THR A 18 -26.29 5.44 -5.54
N ARG A 19 -25.34 4.88 -4.78
CA ARG A 19 -23.94 4.83 -5.21
C ARG A 19 -23.82 4.01 -6.49
N LYS A 20 -23.21 4.60 -7.52
CA LYS A 20 -22.92 3.91 -8.80
C LYS A 20 -22.10 2.61 -8.64
N ASN A 21 -21.37 2.45 -7.52
CA ASN A 21 -20.51 1.30 -7.24
C ASN A 21 -20.91 0.49 -6.00
N GLY A 22 -22.02 0.83 -5.33
CA GLY A 22 -22.51 0.15 -4.12
C GLY A 22 -23.85 -0.54 -4.36
N ASP A 23 -24.02 -1.75 -3.84
CA ASP A 23 -25.28 -2.49 -3.91
C ASP A 23 -25.51 -3.28 -2.61
N VAL A 24 -26.78 -3.43 -2.21
CA VAL A 24 -27.15 -4.26 -1.04
C VAL A 24 -27.81 -5.53 -1.57
N LEU A 25 -27.12 -6.65 -1.39
CA LEU A 25 -27.58 -7.96 -1.82
C LEU A 25 -28.81 -8.42 -1.03
N GLN A 26 -29.56 -9.39 -1.56
CA GLN A 26 -30.78 -9.91 -0.93
C GLN A 26 -30.55 -10.43 0.50
N ASN A 27 -29.35 -10.92 0.80
CA ASN A 27 -28.98 -11.39 2.15
C ASN A 27 -28.55 -10.26 3.11
N GLY A 28 -28.66 -9.00 2.71
CA GLY A 28 -28.28 -7.83 3.50
C GLY A 28 -26.80 -7.42 3.42
N THR A 29 -26.00 -8.08 2.57
CA THR A 29 -24.58 -7.74 2.40
C THR A 29 -24.40 -6.48 1.55
N LEU A 30 -23.56 -5.55 2.01
CA LEU A 30 -23.10 -4.43 1.20
C LEU A 30 -21.95 -4.87 0.28
N LEU A 31 -22.15 -4.77 -1.03
CA LEU A 31 -21.13 -4.99 -2.06
C LEU A 31 -20.66 -3.65 -2.61
N ILE A 32 -19.36 -3.38 -2.52
CA ILE A 32 -18.72 -2.21 -3.15
C ILE A 32 -17.77 -2.71 -4.23
N LYS A 33 -18.02 -2.36 -5.49
CA LYS A 33 -17.19 -2.75 -6.64
C LYS A 33 -16.13 -1.68 -6.93
N ASN A 34 -14.97 -2.09 -7.42
CA ASN A 34 -13.86 -1.21 -7.81
C ASN A 34 -13.53 -0.18 -6.72
N VAL A 35 -13.19 -0.70 -5.54
CA VAL A 35 -12.89 0.12 -4.36
C VAL A 35 -11.74 1.09 -4.61
N THR A 36 -11.86 2.28 -4.05
CA THR A 36 -10.85 3.34 -4.06
C THR A 36 -10.56 3.79 -2.62
N HIS A 37 -9.50 4.56 -2.40
CA HIS A 37 -9.22 5.12 -1.06
C HIS A 37 -10.40 5.91 -0.46
N THR A 38 -11.26 6.50 -1.30
CA THR A 38 -12.44 7.25 -0.82
C THR A 38 -13.54 6.37 -0.23
N ASP A 39 -13.48 5.06 -0.49
CA ASP A 39 -14.40 4.08 0.08
C ASP A 39 -14.00 3.68 1.50
N SER A 40 -12.75 3.93 1.91
CA SER A 40 -12.33 3.79 3.30
C SER A 40 -13.22 4.63 4.22
N GLY A 41 -13.52 4.08 5.39
CA GLY A 41 -14.33 4.75 6.38
C GLY A 41 -15.09 3.79 7.28
N VAL A 42 -15.95 4.38 8.11
CA VAL A 42 -16.78 3.64 9.06
C VAL A 42 -18.18 3.51 8.47
N TYR A 43 -18.66 2.28 8.40
CA TYR A 43 -19.98 1.89 7.92
C TYR A 43 -20.81 1.37 9.10
N GLU A 44 -22.11 1.64 9.09
CA GLU A 44 -23.05 1.10 10.05
C GLU A 44 -24.11 0.27 9.33
N CYS A 45 -24.24 -0.98 9.73
CA CYS A 45 -25.31 -1.87 9.34
C CYS A 45 -26.43 -1.78 10.38
N VAL A 46 -27.67 -1.59 9.93
CA VAL A 46 -28.85 -1.45 10.78
C VAL A 46 -29.84 -2.56 10.43
N ALA A 47 -30.28 -3.31 11.43
CA ALA A 47 -31.35 -4.30 11.31
C ALA A 47 -32.60 -3.79 12.03
N ASP A 48 -33.68 -3.58 11.27
CA ASP A 48 -34.97 -3.12 11.80
C ASP A 48 -36.06 -4.17 11.54
N ASN A 49 -36.70 -4.65 12.61
CA ASN A 49 -37.87 -5.54 12.54
C ASN A 49 -39.16 -4.84 12.99
N GLY A 50 -39.16 -3.51 13.14
CA GLY A 50 -40.28 -2.70 13.63
C GLY A 50 -40.29 -2.49 15.15
N VAL A 51 -39.48 -3.22 15.91
CA VAL A 51 -39.37 -3.07 17.37
C VAL A 51 -38.13 -2.25 17.70
N LYS A 52 -38.32 -1.16 18.47
CA LYS A 52 -37.22 -0.29 18.89
C LYS A 52 -36.58 -0.76 20.21
N PRO A 53 -35.29 -0.50 20.43
CA PRO A 53 -34.34 0.11 19.48
C PRO A 53 -33.92 -0.88 18.38
N GLU A 54 -33.61 -0.35 17.20
CA GLU A 54 -33.00 -1.13 16.12
C GLU A 54 -31.62 -1.66 16.52
N LEU A 55 -31.23 -2.82 15.98
CA LEU A 55 -29.88 -3.34 16.16
C LEU A 55 -28.92 -2.67 15.17
N ARG A 56 -27.74 -2.28 15.65
CA ARG A 56 -26.73 -1.57 14.88
C ARG A 56 -25.36 -2.22 15.04
N LYS A 57 -24.61 -2.33 13.95
CA LYS A 57 -23.21 -2.81 13.95
C LYS A 57 -22.33 -1.88 13.14
N THR A 58 -21.25 -1.42 13.75
CA THR A 58 -20.25 -0.56 13.13
C THR A 58 -19.09 -1.38 12.57
N ILE A 59 -18.67 -1.09 11.35
CA ILE A 59 -17.61 -1.79 10.61
C ILE A 59 -16.67 -0.76 10.02
N ALA A 60 -15.36 -0.90 10.28
CA ALA A 60 -14.34 -0.09 9.63
C ALA A 60 -13.85 -0.78 8.36
N LEU A 61 -14.00 -0.11 7.21
CA LEU A 61 -13.42 -0.53 5.94
C LEU A 61 -12.15 0.28 5.70
N ILE A 62 -11.04 -0.42 5.49
CA ILE A 62 -9.73 0.17 5.17
C ILE A 62 -9.31 -0.41 3.82
N ILE A 63 -9.16 0.47 2.83
CA ILE A 63 -8.66 0.11 1.51
C ILE A 63 -7.15 0.33 1.49
N ASN A 64 -6.40 -0.76 1.32
CA ASN A 64 -4.95 -0.75 1.27
C ASN A 64 -4.43 -0.79 -0.18
N VAL A 65 -3.38 -0.04 -0.47
CA VAL A 65 -2.64 -0.07 -1.73
C VAL A 65 -1.38 -0.92 -1.57
N PRO A 66 -1.20 -1.95 -2.41
CA PRO A 66 -0.03 -2.82 -2.34
C PRO A 66 1.24 -2.06 -2.70
N ALA A 67 2.37 -2.49 -2.11
CA ALA A 67 3.67 -1.94 -2.42
C ALA A 67 4.03 -2.16 -3.90
N ARG A 68 4.49 -1.11 -4.58
CA ARG A 68 5.02 -1.18 -5.95
C ARG A 68 6.11 -0.15 -6.15
N PHE A 69 7.05 -0.44 -7.04
CA PHE A 69 8.01 0.57 -7.50
C PHE A 69 7.36 1.52 -8.51
N GLU A 70 7.63 2.81 -8.40
CA GLU A 70 7.22 3.78 -9.43
C GLU A 70 8.04 3.62 -10.71
N GLU A 71 9.36 3.54 -10.56
CA GLU A 71 10.29 3.24 -11.64
C GLU A 71 10.70 1.76 -11.59
N LYS A 72 10.43 1.02 -12.68
CA LYS A 72 10.70 -0.42 -12.74
C LYS A 72 12.13 -0.77 -13.17
N PHE A 73 12.80 0.15 -13.86
CA PHE A 73 14.13 -0.10 -14.41
C PHE A 73 14.88 1.23 -14.61
N THR A 74 16.10 1.30 -14.11
CA THR A 74 17.01 2.44 -14.28
C THR A 74 18.41 1.93 -14.59
N VAL A 75 19.18 2.73 -15.32
CA VAL A 75 20.59 2.43 -15.62
C VAL A 75 21.45 3.47 -14.95
N VAL A 76 22.37 3.00 -14.10
CA VAL A 76 23.38 3.85 -13.45
C VAL A 76 24.75 3.45 -13.98
N THR A 77 25.48 4.42 -14.50
CA THR A 77 26.87 4.25 -14.94
C THR A 77 27.81 4.92 -13.96
N ALA A 78 28.92 4.26 -13.63
CA ALA A 78 29.92 4.81 -12.73
C ALA A 78 31.33 4.52 -13.23
N ARG A 79 32.27 5.35 -12.81
CA ARG A 79 33.69 5.15 -13.09
C ARG A 79 34.34 4.37 -11.96
N LYS A 80 35.37 3.59 -12.30
CA LYS A 80 36.12 2.82 -11.30
C LYS A 80 36.70 3.75 -10.23
N GLY A 81 36.51 3.38 -8.97
CA GLY A 81 37.00 4.13 -7.80
C GLY A 81 36.04 5.23 -7.31
N GLU A 82 35.01 5.59 -8.07
CA GLU A 82 33.97 6.52 -7.63
C GLU A 82 32.88 5.81 -6.83
N SER A 83 32.17 6.56 -6.00
CA SER A 83 30.97 6.05 -5.32
C SER A 83 29.76 6.06 -6.27
N SER A 84 28.99 4.97 -6.27
CA SER A 84 27.74 4.86 -7.01
C SER A 84 26.54 4.88 -6.08
N LYS A 85 25.41 5.39 -6.57
CA LYS A 85 24.14 5.38 -5.87
C LYS A 85 23.04 4.78 -6.74
N LEU A 86 22.44 3.70 -6.25
CA LEU A 86 21.23 3.10 -6.79
C LEU A 86 20.06 3.55 -5.90
N ARG A 87 18.96 3.95 -6.52
CA ARG A 87 17.80 4.51 -5.80
C ARG A 87 16.54 3.80 -6.26
N CYS A 88 15.75 3.33 -5.30
CA CYS A 88 14.42 2.75 -5.52
C CYS A 88 13.39 3.51 -4.69
N GLU A 89 12.29 3.89 -5.33
CA GLU A 89 11.13 4.49 -4.67
C GLU A 89 9.95 3.51 -4.75
N ALA A 90 9.54 3.02 -3.59
CA ALA A 90 8.40 2.14 -3.43
C ALA A 90 7.24 2.94 -2.85
N ILE A 91 6.08 2.88 -3.49
CA ILE A 91 4.84 3.44 -2.95
C ILE A 91 3.92 2.34 -2.48
N GLY A 92 3.06 2.63 -1.52
CA GLY A 92 2.11 1.69 -0.94
C GLY A 92 1.83 2.02 0.52
N ASP A 93 0.82 1.38 1.08
CA ASP A 93 0.50 1.56 2.49
C ASP A 93 1.52 0.86 3.39
N GLN A 94 1.79 1.48 4.53
CA GLN A 94 2.75 0.94 5.50
C GLN A 94 2.23 -0.35 6.16
N PRO A 95 3.13 -1.29 6.53
CA PRO A 95 4.58 -1.21 6.41
C PRO A 95 5.10 -1.57 4.99
N VAL A 96 5.98 -0.72 4.46
CA VAL A 96 6.75 -0.98 3.23
C VAL A 96 8.19 -1.27 3.61
N SER A 97 8.82 -2.24 2.96
CA SER A 97 10.26 -2.51 3.11
C SER A 97 10.89 -2.80 1.76
N VAL A 98 12.15 -2.38 1.60
CA VAL A 98 12.95 -2.63 0.41
C VAL A 98 14.12 -3.52 0.77
N VAL A 99 14.40 -4.47 -0.10
CA VAL A 99 15.54 -5.39 0.01
C VAL A 99 16.29 -5.29 -1.30
N TRP A 100 17.61 -5.13 -1.20
CA TRP A 100 18.48 -5.11 -2.37
C TRP A 100 19.08 -6.50 -2.60
N SER A 101 19.20 -6.89 -3.86
CA SER A 101 19.96 -8.04 -4.34
C SER A 101 20.90 -7.62 -5.47
N LYS A 102 22.04 -8.30 -5.54
CA LYS A 102 22.96 -8.25 -6.69
C LYS A 102 23.02 -9.67 -7.25
N GLU A 103 22.60 -9.86 -8.51
CA GLU A 103 22.55 -11.19 -9.14
C GLU A 103 21.81 -12.22 -8.26
N ASP A 104 20.63 -11.84 -7.76
CA ASP A 104 19.78 -12.64 -6.87
C ASP A 104 20.35 -12.93 -5.46
N ILE A 105 21.55 -12.43 -5.15
CA ILE A 105 22.15 -12.51 -3.82
C ILE A 105 21.72 -11.30 -3.00
N LYS A 106 20.93 -11.55 -1.96
CA LYS A 106 20.47 -10.52 -1.02
C LYS A 106 21.64 -9.81 -0.34
N LEU A 107 21.64 -8.48 -0.42
CA LEU A 107 22.58 -7.61 0.28
C LEU A 107 22.09 -7.36 1.71
N SER A 108 22.99 -7.53 2.69
CA SER A 108 22.67 -7.31 4.11
C SER A 108 22.86 -5.85 4.49
N LYS A 109 21.87 -5.27 5.19
CA LYS A 109 21.96 -3.94 5.81
C LYS A 109 23.07 -3.85 6.87
N ALA A 110 23.47 -4.97 7.46
CA ALA A 110 24.38 -5.01 8.62
C ALA A 110 25.79 -5.58 8.30
N GLY A 111 26.10 -5.85 7.03
CA GLY A 111 27.14 -6.84 6.71
C GLY A 111 28.33 -6.42 5.83
N GLY A 112 28.37 -5.21 5.26
CA GLY A 112 29.41 -4.86 4.29
C GLY A 112 30.07 -3.51 4.51
N LYS A 113 31.40 -3.45 4.64
CA LYS A 113 32.17 -2.19 4.58
C LYS A 113 32.04 -1.45 3.22
N ARG A 114 31.54 -2.14 2.18
CA ARG A 114 31.48 -1.65 0.79
C ARG A 114 30.11 -1.12 0.37
N TYR A 115 29.02 -1.69 0.92
CA TYR A 115 27.64 -1.35 0.57
C TYR A 115 26.96 -0.68 1.76
N GLU A 116 26.29 0.44 1.53
CA GLU A 116 25.50 1.12 2.55
C GLU A 116 24.08 1.31 2.05
N ILE A 117 23.09 0.94 2.86
CA ILE A 117 21.68 1.06 2.50
C ILE A 117 21.05 2.10 3.42
N PHE A 118 20.50 3.14 2.82
CA PHE A 118 19.75 4.19 3.50
C PHE A 118 18.27 4.07 3.16
N GLU A 119 17.40 4.26 4.15
CA GLU A 119 15.96 4.21 3.97
C GLU A 119 15.32 5.48 4.53
N THR A 120 14.38 6.03 3.77
CA THR A 120 13.60 7.20 4.16
C THR A 120 12.13 6.88 4.00
N LEU A 121 11.36 6.95 5.10
CA LEU A 121 9.92 6.79 5.07
C LEU A 121 9.27 8.01 4.42
N LEU A 122 8.36 7.77 3.49
CA LEU A 122 7.55 8.80 2.86
C LEU A 122 6.08 8.65 3.32
N PRO A 123 5.26 9.72 3.24
CA PRO A 123 3.84 9.62 3.55
C PRO A 123 3.07 8.59 2.71
N LYS A 124 3.54 8.30 1.50
CA LYS A 124 2.93 7.35 0.55
C LYS A 124 3.79 6.11 0.28
N GLY A 125 4.85 5.88 1.05
CA GLY A 125 5.79 4.80 0.76
C GLY A 125 7.15 4.94 1.42
N MET A 126 8.21 4.64 0.66
CA MET A 126 9.60 4.63 1.12
C MET A 126 10.55 4.86 -0.06
N VAL A 127 11.66 5.55 0.21
CA VAL A 127 12.83 5.57 -0.65
C VAL A 127 13.92 4.73 -0.02
N SER A 128 14.57 3.87 -0.80
CA SER A 128 15.78 3.14 -0.42
C SER A 128 16.92 3.49 -1.37
N GLU A 129 18.08 3.82 -0.81
CA GLU A 129 19.29 4.13 -1.56
C GLU A 129 20.41 3.15 -1.18
N LEU A 130 20.94 2.44 -2.18
CA LEU A 130 22.12 1.60 -2.05
C LEU A 130 23.35 2.37 -2.57
N ILE A 131 24.30 2.61 -1.67
CA ILE A 131 25.58 3.25 -1.97
C ILE A 131 26.66 2.19 -2.10
N ILE A 132 27.38 2.23 -3.21
CA ILE A 132 28.60 1.45 -3.45
C ILE A 132 29.76 2.41 -3.31
N ARG A 133 30.57 2.31 -2.24
CA ARG A 133 31.55 3.35 -1.89
C ARG A 133 32.70 3.53 -2.89
N SER A 134 33.19 2.43 -3.46
CA SER A 134 34.27 2.42 -4.46
C SER A 134 33.91 1.37 -5.49
N SER A 135 33.39 1.85 -6.62
CA SER A 135 32.85 1.00 -7.67
C SER A 135 33.99 0.31 -8.42
N ASP A 136 33.87 -0.98 -8.65
CA ASP A 136 34.79 -1.75 -9.48
C ASP A 136 34.05 -2.43 -10.65
N ARG A 137 34.80 -3.02 -11.58
CA ARG A 137 34.25 -3.76 -12.72
C ARG A 137 33.32 -4.89 -12.29
N GLU A 138 33.60 -5.53 -11.17
CA GLU A 138 32.77 -6.61 -10.60
C GLU A 138 31.41 -6.11 -10.09
N ASP A 139 31.23 -4.81 -9.90
CA ASP A 139 29.95 -4.20 -9.53
C ASP A 139 29.03 -3.95 -10.72
N GLY A 140 29.53 -4.12 -11.95
CA GLY A 140 28.72 -4.07 -13.16
C GLY A 140 27.78 -5.28 -13.25
N ALA A 141 26.60 -5.17 -12.65
CA ALA A 141 25.62 -6.25 -12.57
C ALA A 141 24.18 -5.73 -12.55
N LEU A 142 23.22 -6.65 -12.60
CA LEU A 142 21.81 -6.36 -12.33
C LEU A 142 21.58 -6.31 -10.80
N TYR A 143 21.00 -5.20 -10.36
CA TYR A 143 20.52 -5.01 -9.00
C TYR A 143 18.99 -5.01 -8.98
N THR A 144 18.41 -5.68 -7.97
CA THR A 144 16.96 -5.81 -7.78
C THR A 144 16.54 -5.49 -6.36
#